data_AF-A0A1B9GWQ2-F1
#
_entry.id   AF-A0A1B9GWQ2-F1
#
_cell.length_a   1.000
_cell.length_b   1.000
_cell.length_c   1.000
_cell.angle_alpha   90.00
_cell.angle_beta   90.00
_cell.angle_gamma   90.00
#
_symmetry.space_group_name_H-M   'P 1'
#
loop_
_entity.id
_entity.type
_entity.pdbx_description
1 polymer ?
#
loop_
_entity_poly.entity_id
_entity_poly.type
_entity_poly.pdbx_seq_one_letter_code
_entity_poly.pdbx_strand_id
1 'polypeptide(L)'
;MDESSLRASSSDIASIPKPSVSDQSLSEALFQAWQDEDSKSVRDAILKASTSVPATPEWSETSLHWVLDEGNFDSPIRQDVADSAGRALADGIFPASDWLNPFDRDTRTLDMLKDVMERWSQLNFDAFLNVCMDRFKLAEARMSIAQLLISTVLDTPYESSDNGAMTLMGRIAGSPFIDILLRSLLLDTGNNLFSLNLRLLLSLVPYAPLAVTPKVPLMAIILGRAISWRDRPFVDSDAVVRDGVTRTFPPAPEIEWQVVSASSEFKLELPEHFKPRRIAQLFLIAMYGAWPSNVIAFVRDPMPYIRGKNVPPVYAVDWERVWQPGLLATRIEPMIREFRLHPSLVVFTSTAELADAKRWDRTDASEFIARSQALANAEQQETTAVSFLDEDEGNSIEITNQKNLPSGRLERENDLLRLEAKFTNRVRKQYLHRELKVSVAGTIPY
;
A
#
# COMPACT_ATOMS: atom_id res chain seq x y z
N MET A 1 45.83 -7.68 10.37
CA MET A 1 45.53 -9.10 10.15
C MET A 1 46.35 -9.49 8.93
N ASP A 2 47.34 -10.38 9.06
CA ASP A 2 48.26 -10.70 7.94
C ASP A 2 47.51 -11.47 6.84
N GLU A 3 47.75 -11.11 5.57
CA GLU A 3 47.23 -11.76 4.34
C GLU A 3 47.38 -13.29 4.35
N SER A 4 48.33 -13.83 5.11
CA SER A 4 48.56 -15.27 5.27
C SER A 4 47.49 -16.02 6.07
N SER A 5 46.58 -15.30 6.74
CA SER A 5 45.53 -15.90 7.60
C SER A 5 44.30 -16.38 6.83
N LEU A 6 44.10 -15.92 5.59
CA LEU A 6 42.91 -16.20 4.78
C LEU A 6 43.02 -17.48 3.93
N ARG A 7 44.18 -18.16 3.93
CA ARG A 7 44.42 -19.40 3.18
C ARG A 7 44.24 -20.69 4.01
N ALA A 8 43.57 -20.61 5.15
CA ALA A 8 43.26 -21.76 5.98
C ALA A 8 41.87 -22.34 5.66
N SER A 9 41.79 -23.67 5.71
CA SER A 9 40.68 -24.54 5.31
C SER A 9 39.27 -24.06 5.67
N SER A 10 38.31 -24.46 4.80
CA SER A 10 36.86 -24.20 4.83
C SER A 10 36.11 -24.41 6.15
N SER A 11 36.72 -25.00 7.17
CA SER A 11 36.15 -25.16 8.52
C SER A 11 36.38 -23.96 9.45
N ASP A 12 37.31 -23.05 9.12
CA ASP A 12 37.69 -21.94 10.02
C ASP A 12 37.00 -20.60 9.70
N ILE A 13 36.25 -20.50 8.61
CA ILE A 13 35.53 -19.27 8.24
C ILE A 13 34.28 -19.07 9.13
N ALA A 14 33.67 -20.16 9.61
CA ALA A 14 32.51 -20.10 10.49
C ALA A 14 32.83 -19.62 11.92
N SER A 15 34.10 -19.60 12.31
CA SER A 15 34.59 -19.23 13.65
C SER A 15 35.28 -17.86 13.70
N ILE A 16 35.28 -17.10 12.59
CA ILE A 16 35.89 -15.76 12.55
C ILE A 16 35.13 -14.82 13.50
N PRO A 17 35.77 -14.30 14.57
CA PRO A 17 35.16 -13.30 15.44
C PRO A 17 34.91 -12.01 14.66
N LYS A 18 33.79 -11.33 14.94
CA LYS A 18 33.43 -10.03 14.33
C LYS A 18 34.66 -9.10 14.27
N PRO A 19 35.23 -8.81 13.09
CA PRO A 19 36.36 -7.90 12.99
C PRO A 19 35.88 -6.49 13.35
N SER A 20 36.61 -5.83 14.24
CA SER A 20 36.35 -4.46 14.72
C SER A 20 37.23 -3.46 13.98
N VAL A 21 37.32 -3.56 12.64
CA VAL A 21 38.24 -2.71 11.88
C VAL A 21 37.61 -2.22 10.57
N SER A 22 37.73 -0.92 10.36
CA SER A 22 37.29 -0.11 9.22
C SER A 22 38.24 -0.22 8.01
N ASP A 23 38.61 -1.43 7.59
CA ASP A 23 39.60 -1.63 6.53
C ASP A 23 38.94 -2.00 5.21
N GLN A 24 38.90 -1.04 4.27
CA GLN A 24 38.52 -1.27 2.86
C GLN A 24 39.36 -2.38 2.23
N SER A 25 40.63 -2.53 2.64
CA SER A 25 41.53 -3.59 2.20
C SER A 25 41.04 -5.00 2.54
N LEU A 26 40.28 -5.17 3.63
CA LEU A 26 39.68 -6.47 3.96
C LEU A 26 38.50 -6.79 3.04
N SER A 27 37.72 -5.78 2.65
CA SER A 27 36.63 -5.95 1.69
C SER A 27 37.15 -6.35 0.31
N GLU A 28 38.22 -5.69 -0.14
CA GLU A 28 38.90 -6.01 -1.40
C GLU A 28 39.49 -7.43 -1.37
N ALA A 29 40.15 -7.83 -0.27
CA ALA A 29 40.70 -9.18 -0.12
C ALA A 29 39.60 -10.26 -0.13
N LEU A 30 38.46 -10.02 0.53
CA LEU A 30 37.31 -10.91 0.49
C LEU A 30 36.69 -11.01 -0.91
N PHE A 31 36.67 -9.90 -1.66
CA PHE A 31 36.13 -9.89 -3.02
C PHE A 31 37.04 -10.65 -3.98
N GLN A 32 38.36 -10.49 -3.87
CA GLN A 32 39.33 -11.28 -4.64
C GLN A 32 39.20 -12.78 -4.31
N ALA A 33 39.12 -13.13 -3.02
CA ALA A 33 38.90 -14.51 -2.60
C ALA A 33 37.57 -15.08 -3.11
N TRP A 34 36.55 -14.25 -3.31
CA TRP A 34 35.27 -14.67 -3.90
C TRP A 34 35.38 -14.97 -5.40
N GLN A 35 36.15 -14.16 -6.15
CA GLN A 35 36.33 -14.34 -7.59
C GLN A 35 37.09 -15.64 -7.94
N ASP A 36 38.03 -16.03 -7.09
CA ASP A 36 38.87 -17.20 -7.30
C ASP A 36 38.16 -18.53 -6.98
N GLU A 37 37.00 -18.48 -6.30
CA GLU A 37 36.39 -19.67 -5.68
C GLU A 37 35.10 -20.14 -6.39
N ASP A 38 35.03 -21.43 -6.72
CA ASP A 38 33.88 -22.04 -7.44
C ASP A 38 32.83 -22.71 -6.52
N SER A 39 33.14 -22.90 -5.23
CA SER A 39 32.26 -23.63 -4.30
C SER A 39 31.20 -22.72 -3.65
N LYS A 40 29.92 -23.06 -3.83
CA LYS A 40 28.78 -22.32 -3.25
C LYS A 40 28.89 -22.13 -1.72
N SER A 41 29.25 -23.19 -0.99
CA SER A 41 29.40 -23.13 0.48
C SER A 41 30.46 -22.12 0.93
N VAL A 42 31.53 -21.98 0.13
CA VAL A 42 32.61 -21.02 0.43
C VAL A 42 32.16 -19.60 0.08
N ARG A 43 31.42 -19.41 -1.02
CA ARG A 43 30.82 -18.12 -1.38
C ARG A 43 29.84 -17.62 -0.31
N ASP A 44 29.02 -18.51 0.25
CA ASP A 44 28.09 -18.18 1.34
C ASP A 44 28.85 -17.75 2.61
N ALA A 45 29.98 -18.40 2.92
CA ALA A 45 30.80 -18.06 4.07
C ALA A 45 31.55 -16.73 3.89
N ILE A 46 32.07 -16.47 2.69
CA ILE A 46 32.72 -15.19 2.35
C ILE A 46 31.72 -14.04 2.42
N LEU A 47 30.50 -14.24 1.93
CA LEU A 47 29.48 -13.20 1.96
C LEU A 47 28.95 -12.96 3.39
N LYS A 48 28.83 -14.01 4.20
CA LYS A 48 28.61 -13.84 5.63
C LYS A 48 29.74 -13.03 6.31
N ALA A 49 30.99 -13.21 5.89
CA ALA A 49 32.09 -12.40 6.39
C ALA A 49 32.00 -10.95 5.90
N SER A 50 31.57 -10.73 4.65
CA SER A 50 31.45 -9.38 4.06
C SER A 50 30.37 -8.54 4.73
N THR A 51 29.33 -9.14 5.34
CA THR A 51 28.32 -8.38 6.13
C THR A 51 28.91 -7.70 7.37
N SER A 52 30.10 -8.14 7.82
CA SER A 52 30.80 -7.55 8.95
C SER A 52 31.77 -6.42 8.56
N VAL A 53 31.94 -6.14 7.27
CA VAL A 53 32.88 -5.17 6.71
C VAL A 53 32.10 -4.04 6.03
N PRO A 54 32.62 -2.78 5.96
CA PRO A 54 31.96 -1.72 5.22
C PRO A 54 31.71 -2.11 3.75
N ALA A 55 30.51 -1.82 3.26
CA ALA A 55 30.15 -2.10 1.87
C ALA A 55 31.03 -1.29 0.89
N THR A 56 31.47 -1.92 -0.18
CA THR A 56 32.16 -1.26 -1.31
C THR A 56 31.34 -1.46 -2.60
N PRO A 57 31.41 -0.53 -3.57
CA PRO A 57 30.59 -0.60 -4.78
C PRO A 57 30.74 -1.90 -5.59
N GLU A 58 31.92 -2.52 -5.52
CA GLU A 58 32.27 -3.78 -6.21
C GLU A 58 31.35 -4.93 -5.83
N TRP A 59 30.87 -4.95 -4.57
CA TRP A 59 29.96 -5.97 -4.08
C TRP A 59 28.52 -5.83 -4.59
N SER A 60 28.14 -4.71 -5.21
CA SER A 60 26.73 -4.46 -5.55
C SER A 60 26.15 -5.52 -6.49
N GLU A 61 26.79 -5.75 -7.63
CA GLU A 61 26.30 -6.69 -8.63
C GLU A 61 26.29 -8.13 -8.09
N THR A 62 27.36 -8.53 -7.42
CA THR A 62 27.48 -9.84 -6.79
C THR A 62 26.43 -10.07 -5.71
N SER A 63 26.20 -9.08 -4.84
CA SER A 63 25.21 -9.16 -3.77
C SER A 63 23.79 -9.23 -4.35
N LEU A 64 23.52 -8.46 -5.41
CA LEU A 64 22.23 -8.50 -6.09
C LEU A 64 21.98 -9.86 -6.74
N HIS A 65 22.94 -10.39 -7.49
CA HIS A 65 22.85 -11.73 -8.08
C HIS A 65 22.55 -12.80 -7.02
N TRP A 66 23.21 -12.72 -5.86
CA TRP A 66 23.02 -13.67 -4.78
C TRP A 66 21.65 -13.59 -4.11
N VAL A 67 21.16 -12.36 -3.89
CA VAL A 67 19.79 -12.10 -3.42
C VAL A 67 18.73 -12.67 -4.38
N LEU A 68 19.01 -12.69 -5.69
CA LEU A 68 18.10 -13.18 -6.72
C LEU A 68 18.15 -14.70 -6.92
N ASP A 69 19.34 -15.30 -6.95
CA ASP A 69 19.52 -16.71 -7.35
C ASP A 69 19.64 -17.69 -6.17
N GLU A 70 20.09 -17.23 -5.00
CA GLU A 70 20.55 -18.13 -3.91
C GLU A 70 19.84 -17.92 -2.57
N GLY A 71 18.77 -17.12 -2.54
CA GLY A 71 18.04 -16.62 -1.36
C GLY A 71 17.42 -17.64 -0.38
N ASN A 72 17.80 -18.92 -0.41
CA ASN A 72 17.35 -19.94 0.54
C ASN A 72 18.30 -20.04 1.74
N PHE A 73 18.57 -18.90 2.39
CA PHE A 73 19.41 -18.83 3.58
C PHE A 73 18.64 -19.23 4.84
N ASP A 74 19.39 -19.72 5.84
CA ASP A 74 18.89 -19.76 7.21
C ASP A 74 18.51 -18.34 7.67
N SER A 75 17.46 -18.24 8.49
CA SER A 75 16.90 -16.97 8.98
C SER A 75 17.91 -15.94 9.49
N PRO A 76 18.97 -16.27 10.27
CA PRO A 76 19.92 -15.26 10.74
C PRO A 76 20.79 -14.68 9.63
N ILE A 77 21.25 -15.51 8.68
CA ILE A 77 22.08 -15.06 7.55
C ILE A 77 21.25 -14.17 6.63
N ARG A 78 19.98 -14.55 6.39
CA ARG A 78 19.03 -13.75 5.64
C ARG A 78 18.91 -12.32 6.18
N GLN A 79 18.81 -12.17 7.50
CA GLN A 79 18.72 -10.85 8.14
C GLN A 79 20.02 -10.06 8.02
N ASP A 80 21.18 -10.68 8.27
CA ASP A 80 22.48 -10.00 8.18
C ASP A 80 22.75 -9.43 6.78
N VAL A 81 22.33 -10.17 5.75
CA VAL A 81 22.51 -9.80 4.34
C VAL A 81 21.55 -8.68 3.95
N ALA A 82 20.28 -8.78 4.36
CA ALA A 82 19.31 -7.70 4.16
C ALA A 82 19.75 -6.41 4.86
N ASP A 83 20.32 -6.53 6.07
CA ASP A 83 20.90 -5.42 6.82
C ASP A 83 22.09 -4.78 6.11
N SER A 84 23.04 -5.59 5.62
CA SER A 84 24.23 -5.11 4.92
C SER A 84 23.86 -4.38 3.61
N ALA A 85 23.07 -5.04 2.75
CA ALA A 85 22.65 -4.46 1.47
C ALA A 85 21.73 -3.25 1.66
N GLY A 86 20.81 -3.31 2.63
CA GLY A 86 19.91 -2.20 2.95
C GLY A 86 20.66 -0.95 3.44
N ARG A 87 21.73 -1.12 4.23
CA ARG A 87 22.62 -0.01 4.64
C ARG A 87 23.41 0.54 3.46
N ALA A 88 23.98 -0.33 2.63
CA ALA A 88 24.73 0.10 1.44
C ALA A 88 23.86 0.92 0.47
N LEU A 89 22.58 0.57 0.33
CA LEU A 89 21.59 1.36 -0.43
C LEU A 89 21.25 2.68 0.27
N ALA A 90 21.07 2.66 1.60
CA ALA A 90 20.75 3.86 2.38
C ALA A 90 21.88 4.91 2.35
N ASP A 91 23.12 4.45 2.33
CA ASP A 91 24.34 5.26 2.26
C ASP A 91 24.67 5.70 0.81
N GLY A 92 23.94 5.19 -0.19
CA GLY A 92 24.15 5.51 -1.61
C GLY A 92 25.40 4.86 -2.23
N ILE A 93 25.94 3.82 -1.60
CA ILE A 93 27.09 3.05 -2.10
C ILE A 93 26.64 2.12 -3.22
N PHE A 94 25.48 1.48 -3.05
CA PHE A 94 24.88 0.64 -4.08
C PHE A 94 23.94 1.45 -4.99
N PRO A 95 24.02 1.28 -6.32
CA PRO A 95 23.11 1.93 -7.26
C PRO A 95 21.68 1.39 -7.11
N ALA A 96 20.83 2.16 -6.45
CA ALA A 96 19.44 1.77 -6.17
C ALA A 96 18.59 1.47 -7.41
N SER A 97 18.90 2.08 -8.57
CA SER A 97 18.23 1.77 -9.84
C SER A 97 18.37 0.31 -10.23
N ASP A 98 19.55 -0.26 -10.01
CA ASP A 98 19.90 -1.59 -10.48
C ASP A 98 19.25 -2.65 -9.60
N TRP A 99 19.15 -2.36 -8.31
CA TRP A 99 18.45 -3.17 -7.33
C TRP A 99 16.93 -3.18 -7.49
N LEU A 100 16.36 -2.20 -8.22
CA LEU A 100 14.94 -2.16 -8.55
C LEU A 100 14.60 -2.75 -9.93
N ASN A 101 15.57 -2.90 -10.84
CA ASN A 101 15.35 -3.54 -12.15
C ASN A 101 14.70 -4.93 -12.06
N PRO A 102 15.03 -5.80 -11.08
CA PRO A 102 14.38 -7.11 -10.97
C PRO A 102 12.87 -7.02 -10.74
N PHE A 103 12.38 -5.92 -10.16
CA PHE A 103 10.95 -5.69 -9.95
C PHE A 103 10.20 -5.40 -11.25
N ASP A 104 10.85 -5.13 -12.38
CA ASP A 104 10.16 -4.95 -13.67
C ASP A 104 9.55 -6.28 -14.19
N ARG A 105 9.92 -7.41 -13.58
CA ARG A 105 9.45 -8.76 -13.92
C ARG A 105 8.60 -9.33 -12.77
N ASP A 106 8.12 -10.57 -12.95
CA ASP A 106 7.28 -11.27 -11.99
C ASP A 106 7.92 -11.30 -10.58
N THR A 107 7.30 -10.59 -9.63
CA THR A 107 7.83 -10.32 -8.28
C THR A 107 7.61 -11.47 -7.29
N ARG A 108 6.97 -12.57 -7.73
CA ARG A 108 6.60 -13.70 -6.88
C ARG A 108 7.79 -14.45 -6.28
N THR A 109 8.99 -14.30 -6.86
CA THR A 109 10.21 -15.02 -6.43
C THR A 109 11.23 -14.12 -5.73
N LEU A 110 10.90 -12.86 -5.44
CA LEU A 110 11.85 -11.84 -4.97
C LEU A 110 11.80 -11.61 -3.45
N ASP A 111 11.56 -12.63 -2.64
CA ASP A 111 11.31 -12.46 -1.20
C ASP A 111 12.52 -11.90 -0.44
N MET A 112 13.73 -12.36 -0.75
CA MET A 112 14.95 -11.80 -0.17
C MET A 112 15.17 -10.33 -0.57
N LEU A 113 14.88 -10.00 -1.84
CA LEU A 113 14.99 -8.64 -2.33
C LEU A 113 13.98 -7.72 -1.64
N LYS A 114 12.76 -8.20 -1.37
CA LYS A 114 11.76 -7.45 -0.59
C LYS A 114 12.28 -7.12 0.81
N ASP A 115 12.94 -8.06 1.49
CA ASP A 115 13.53 -7.80 2.81
C ASP A 115 14.63 -6.71 2.75
N VAL A 116 15.47 -6.74 1.71
CA VAL A 116 16.47 -5.69 1.47
C VAL A 116 15.80 -4.34 1.25
N MET A 117 14.75 -4.29 0.42
CA MET A 117 14.00 -3.05 0.16
C MET A 117 13.28 -2.54 1.42
N GLU A 118 12.69 -3.44 2.21
CA GLU A 118 12.07 -3.10 3.49
C GLU A 118 13.12 -2.48 4.42
N ARG A 119 14.29 -3.11 4.52
CA ARG A 119 15.38 -2.62 5.36
C ARG A 119 15.91 -1.26 4.90
N TRP A 120 16.11 -1.08 3.60
CA TRP A 120 16.48 0.22 3.03
C TRP A 120 15.44 1.30 3.33
N SER A 121 14.14 0.98 3.19
CA SER A 121 13.05 1.92 3.46
C SER A 121 12.99 2.37 4.92
N GLN A 122 13.36 1.50 5.87
CA GLN A 122 13.44 1.82 7.30
C GLN A 122 14.63 2.74 7.63
N LEU A 123 15.75 2.57 6.92
CA LEU A 123 16.98 3.33 7.16
C LEU A 123 16.95 4.72 6.52
N ASN A 124 16.50 4.81 5.26
CA ASN A 124 16.45 6.06 4.51
C ASN A 124 15.25 6.11 3.55
N PHE A 125 14.08 6.40 4.10
CA PHE A 125 12.82 6.39 3.36
C PHE A 125 12.75 7.44 2.23
N ASP A 126 13.36 8.61 2.38
CA ASP A 126 13.30 9.65 1.35
C ASP A 126 14.07 9.24 0.09
N ALA A 127 15.27 8.66 0.26
CA ALA A 127 16.04 8.10 -0.84
C ALA A 127 15.26 6.97 -1.52
N PHE A 128 14.72 6.04 -0.73
CA PHE A 128 13.87 4.95 -1.22
C PHE A 128 12.68 5.46 -2.04
N LEU A 129 11.88 6.38 -1.48
CA LEU A 129 10.69 6.90 -2.13
C LEU A 129 11.01 7.65 -3.43
N ASN A 130 12.11 8.39 -3.48
CA ASN A 130 12.54 9.10 -4.69
C ASN A 130 12.83 8.13 -5.84
N VAL A 131 13.55 7.04 -5.55
CA VAL A 131 13.85 6.04 -6.59
C VAL A 131 12.57 5.30 -6.99
N CYS A 132 11.71 4.91 -6.04
CA CYS A 132 10.40 4.34 -6.37
C CYS A 132 9.56 5.27 -7.24
N MET A 133 9.58 6.58 -6.98
CA MET A 133 8.87 7.58 -7.75
C MET A 133 9.37 7.66 -9.20
N ASP A 134 10.68 7.64 -9.41
CA ASP A 134 11.26 7.67 -10.76
C ASP A 134 10.95 6.38 -11.52
N ARG A 135 11.02 5.22 -10.85
CA ARG A 135 10.65 3.94 -11.44
C ARG A 135 9.16 3.86 -11.77
N PHE A 136 8.29 4.39 -10.92
CA PHE A 136 6.83 4.37 -11.14
C PHE A 136 6.40 5.19 -12.37
N LYS A 137 7.23 6.12 -12.88
CA LYS A 137 6.94 6.79 -14.15
C LYS A 137 6.95 5.81 -15.33
N LEU A 138 7.74 4.75 -15.26
CA LEU A 138 7.83 3.70 -16.27
C LEU A 138 6.63 2.77 -16.21
N ALA A 139 5.94 2.56 -17.34
CA ALA A 139 4.71 1.76 -17.39
C ALA A 139 4.91 0.31 -16.90
N GLU A 140 6.03 -0.31 -17.26
CA GLU A 140 6.35 -1.70 -16.90
C GLU A 140 6.60 -1.91 -15.39
N ALA A 141 7.14 -0.91 -14.70
CA ALA A 141 7.50 -1.02 -13.29
C ALA A 141 6.35 -0.67 -12.33
N ARG A 142 5.32 0.07 -12.78
CA ARG A 142 4.26 0.63 -11.91
C ARG A 142 3.62 -0.39 -10.99
N MET A 143 3.26 -1.56 -11.52
CA MET A 143 2.55 -2.57 -10.74
C MET A 143 3.41 -3.16 -9.63
N SER A 144 4.69 -3.38 -9.89
CA SER A 144 5.64 -3.93 -8.92
C SER A 144 6.02 -2.90 -7.86
N ILE A 145 6.24 -1.64 -8.28
CA ILE A 145 6.50 -0.55 -7.33
C ILE A 145 5.26 -0.29 -6.45
N ALA A 146 4.04 -0.38 -7.00
CA ALA A 146 2.82 -0.28 -6.19
C ALA A 146 2.76 -1.38 -5.12
N GLN A 147 3.06 -2.63 -5.49
CA GLN A 147 3.12 -3.75 -4.54
C GLN A 147 4.18 -3.53 -3.47
N LEU A 148 5.38 -3.08 -3.85
CA LEU A 148 6.47 -2.79 -2.93
C LEU A 148 6.07 -1.72 -1.91
N LEU A 149 5.53 -0.58 -2.37
CA LEU A 149 5.08 0.49 -1.49
C LEU A 149 3.93 0.06 -0.58
N ILE A 150 3.01 -0.79 -1.07
CA ILE A 150 1.94 -1.36 -0.23
C ILE A 150 2.55 -2.24 0.87
N SER A 151 3.51 -3.11 0.56
CA SER A 151 4.17 -3.96 1.56
C SER A 151 4.89 -3.10 2.59
N THR A 152 5.75 -2.19 2.15
CA THR A 152 6.50 -1.26 3.02
C THR A 152 5.59 -0.53 3.99
N VAL A 153 4.45 -0.02 3.50
CA VAL A 153 3.47 0.68 4.33
C VAL A 153 2.73 -0.26 5.29
N LEU A 154 2.45 -1.51 4.93
CA LEU A 154 1.72 -2.44 5.80
C LEU A 154 2.60 -3.12 6.86
N ASP A 155 3.88 -3.31 6.56
CA ASP A 155 4.85 -3.99 7.42
C ASP A 155 5.46 -3.05 8.46
N THR A 156 5.44 -1.73 8.20
CA THR A 156 5.92 -0.73 9.17
C THR A 156 5.01 -0.65 10.40
N PRO A 157 5.55 -0.83 11.62
CA PRO A 157 4.77 -0.70 12.84
C PRO A 157 4.25 0.73 12.98
N TYR A 158 2.99 0.86 13.38
CA TYR A 158 2.34 2.14 13.66
C TYR A 158 1.91 2.19 15.11
N GLU A 159 2.30 3.24 15.82
CA GLU A 159 1.81 3.56 17.15
C GLU A 159 0.77 4.69 17.05
N SER A 160 -0.33 4.59 17.80
CA SER A 160 -1.38 5.62 17.77
C SER A 160 -0.95 6.97 18.39
N SER A 161 0.24 7.03 18.99
CA SER A 161 0.89 8.27 19.40
C SER A 161 1.67 8.97 18.28
N ASP A 162 1.92 8.28 17.16
CA ASP A 162 2.70 8.83 16.07
C ASP A 162 1.96 9.97 15.39
N ASN A 163 2.67 11.05 15.12
CA ASN A 163 2.14 12.11 14.28
C ASN A 163 1.89 11.54 12.87
N GLY A 164 0.63 11.52 12.43
CA GLY A 164 0.22 10.98 11.13
C GLY A 164 1.08 11.47 9.96
N ALA A 165 1.51 12.73 9.99
CA ALA A 165 2.36 13.32 8.96
C ALA A 165 3.80 12.76 8.91
N MET A 166 4.31 12.22 10.02
CA MET A 166 5.65 11.64 10.13
C MET A 166 5.69 10.15 9.81
N THR A 167 4.51 9.50 9.74
CA THR A 167 4.40 8.11 9.29
C THR A 167 4.82 7.98 7.83
N LEU A 168 5.23 6.79 7.40
CA LEU A 168 5.54 6.55 5.97
C LEU A 168 4.34 6.89 5.08
N MET A 169 3.12 6.60 5.52
CA MET A 169 1.89 6.94 4.80
C MET A 169 1.73 8.46 4.65
N GLY A 170 1.93 9.21 5.73
CA GLY A 170 1.89 10.67 5.71
C GLY A 170 2.95 11.27 4.80
N ARG A 171 4.17 10.72 4.83
CA ARG A 171 5.29 11.13 3.98
C ARG A 171 5.03 10.87 2.50
N ILE A 172 4.48 9.71 2.13
CA ILE A 172 4.08 9.43 0.74
C ILE A 172 2.96 10.39 0.31
N ALA A 173 1.94 10.59 1.16
CA ALA A 173 0.82 11.46 0.85
C ALA A 173 1.24 12.93 0.66
N GLY A 174 2.25 13.39 1.41
CA GLY A 174 2.80 14.73 1.32
C GLY A 174 3.88 14.91 0.23
N SER A 175 4.30 13.84 -0.46
CA SER A 175 5.34 13.92 -1.48
C SER A 175 4.75 14.08 -2.89
N PRO A 176 5.56 14.44 -3.90
CA PRO A 176 5.14 14.48 -5.30
C PRO A 176 4.65 13.13 -5.85
N PHE A 177 4.94 12.01 -5.16
CA PHE A 177 4.46 10.69 -5.55
C PHE A 177 2.93 10.64 -5.60
N ILE A 178 2.22 11.36 -4.72
CA ILE A 178 0.75 11.36 -4.72
C ILE A 178 0.20 11.81 -6.07
N ASP A 179 0.83 12.77 -6.74
CA ASP A 179 0.40 13.25 -8.05
C ASP A 179 0.59 12.21 -9.14
N ILE A 180 1.69 11.46 -9.09
CA ILE A 180 1.99 10.39 -10.05
C ILE A 180 1.05 9.20 -9.82
N LEU A 181 0.76 8.86 -8.58
CA LEU A 181 -0.23 7.84 -8.20
C LEU A 181 -1.62 8.19 -8.72
N LEU A 182 -2.07 9.44 -8.51
CA LEU A 182 -3.36 9.91 -9.00
C LEU A 182 -3.40 9.93 -10.54
N ARG A 183 -2.31 10.28 -11.23
CA ARG A 183 -2.23 10.21 -12.70
C ARG A 183 -2.42 8.78 -13.20
N SER A 184 -1.75 7.79 -12.60
CA SER A 184 -1.97 6.38 -12.94
C SER A 184 -3.44 5.97 -12.71
N LEU A 185 -4.02 6.35 -11.56
CA LEU A 185 -5.44 6.11 -11.25
C LEU A 185 -6.41 6.87 -12.16
N LEU A 186 -5.98 7.89 -12.90
CA LEU A 186 -6.81 8.61 -13.86
C LEU A 186 -6.68 8.04 -15.27
N LEU A 187 -5.51 7.51 -15.64
CA LEU A 187 -5.17 7.23 -17.04
C LEU A 187 -4.99 5.74 -17.35
N ASP A 188 -4.43 4.94 -16.44
CA ASP A 188 -4.10 3.53 -16.73
C ASP A 188 -5.36 2.65 -16.80
N THR A 189 -5.34 1.62 -17.66
CA THR A 189 -6.45 0.66 -17.86
C THR A 189 -6.18 -0.73 -17.28
N GLY A 190 -4.97 -0.98 -16.76
CA GLY A 190 -4.66 -2.19 -15.98
C GLY A 190 -5.61 -2.39 -14.80
N ASN A 191 -6.27 -3.55 -14.72
CA ASN A 191 -7.30 -3.80 -13.70
C ASN A 191 -6.66 -4.17 -12.36
N ASN A 192 -5.55 -4.90 -12.35
CA ASN A 192 -4.82 -5.22 -11.11
C ASN A 192 -4.08 -3.98 -10.60
N LEU A 193 -3.45 -3.22 -11.48
CA LEU A 193 -2.76 -1.96 -11.20
C LEU A 193 -3.73 -0.94 -10.62
N PHE A 194 -4.92 -0.79 -11.20
CA PHE A 194 -5.94 0.09 -10.64
C PHE A 194 -6.35 -0.34 -9.23
N SER A 195 -6.51 -1.65 -8.99
CA SER A 195 -6.80 -2.20 -7.65
C SER A 195 -5.69 -1.89 -6.64
N LEU A 196 -4.43 -2.11 -7.03
CA LEU A 196 -3.24 -1.87 -6.20
C LEU A 196 -3.06 -0.39 -5.90
N ASN A 197 -3.16 0.47 -6.91
CA ASN A 197 -3.02 1.91 -6.73
C ASN A 197 -4.15 2.48 -5.87
N LEU A 198 -5.38 1.97 -6.03
CA LEU A 198 -6.51 2.39 -5.20
C LEU A 198 -6.31 1.93 -3.75
N ARG A 199 -5.76 0.73 -3.56
CA ARG A 199 -5.33 0.24 -2.24
C ARG A 199 -4.25 1.10 -1.62
N LEU A 200 -3.22 1.45 -2.38
CA LEU A 200 -2.14 2.32 -1.92
C LEU A 200 -2.73 3.65 -1.47
N LEU A 201 -3.50 4.33 -2.34
CA LEU A 201 -4.18 5.59 -2.01
C LEU A 201 -5.02 5.48 -0.74
N LEU A 202 -5.82 4.40 -0.60
CA LEU A 202 -6.65 4.17 0.58
C LEU A 202 -5.83 4.04 1.88
N SER A 203 -4.62 3.48 1.80
CA SER A 203 -3.70 3.39 2.93
C SER A 203 -3.09 4.74 3.31
N LEU A 204 -3.04 5.71 2.38
CA LEU A 204 -2.47 7.05 2.61
C LEU A 204 -3.46 8.03 3.23
N VAL A 205 -4.72 8.02 2.75
CA VAL A 205 -5.74 9.03 3.10
C VAL A 205 -5.92 9.25 4.61
N PRO A 206 -6.02 8.22 5.46
CA PRO A 206 -6.25 8.41 6.90
C PRO A 206 -5.12 9.17 7.62
N TYR A 207 -3.90 9.12 7.10
CA TYR A 207 -2.71 9.65 7.77
C TYR A 207 -2.36 11.08 7.37
N ALA A 208 -2.88 11.54 6.23
CA ALA A 208 -2.66 12.91 5.78
C ALA A 208 -3.89 13.49 5.04
N PRO A 209 -5.08 13.47 5.65
CA PRO A 209 -6.31 13.94 5.01
C PRO A 209 -6.21 15.42 4.59
N LEU A 210 -5.51 16.25 5.37
CA LEU A 210 -5.25 17.64 5.01
C LEU A 210 -4.38 17.76 3.75
N ALA A 211 -3.31 16.96 3.64
CA ALA A 211 -2.41 16.99 2.48
C ALA A 211 -3.09 16.54 1.18
N VAL A 212 -4.02 15.57 1.28
CA VAL A 212 -4.77 15.08 0.11
C VAL A 212 -6.03 15.90 -0.21
N THR A 213 -6.52 16.75 0.71
CA THR A 213 -7.73 17.58 0.50
C THR A 213 -7.68 18.40 -0.80
N PRO A 214 -6.57 19.07 -1.17
CA PRO A 214 -6.47 19.77 -2.46
C PRO A 214 -6.65 18.86 -3.69
N LYS A 215 -6.43 17.55 -3.55
CA LYS A 215 -6.54 16.56 -4.62
C LYS A 215 -7.94 15.93 -4.73
N VAL A 216 -8.86 16.26 -3.82
CA VAL A 216 -10.21 15.68 -3.77
C VAL A 216 -10.98 15.79 -5.10
N PRO A 217 -10.91 16.88 -5.88
CA PRO A 217 -11.55 16.92 -7.19
C PRO A 217 -11.06 15.82 -8.15
N LEU A 218 -9.76 15.50 -8.15
CA LEU A 218 -9.18 14.40 -8.92
C LEU A 218 -9.59 13.04 -8.34
N MET A 219 -9.58 12.90 -7.02
CA MET A 219 -10.05 11.69 -6.33
C MET A 219 -11.53 11.41 -6.59
N ALA A 220 -12.36 12.43 -6.78
CA ALA A 220 -13.75 12.28 -7.18
C ALA A 220 -13.87 11.70 -8.61
N ILE A 221 -13.05 12.17 -9.55
CA ILE A 221 -12.96 11.59 -10.91
C ILE A 221 -12.52 10.12 -10.83
N ILE A 222 -11.55 9.80 -9.98
CA ILE A 222 -11.12 8.41 -9.70
C ILE A 222 -12.27 7.60 -9.09
N LEU A 223 -13.09 8.19 -8.21
CA LEU A 223 -14.29 7.52 -7.69
C LEU A 223 -15.27 7.19 -8.81
N GLY A 224 -15.51 8.13 -9.74
CA GLY A 224 -16.32 7.89 -10.94
C GLY A 224 -15.81 6.73 -11.80
N ARG A 225 -14.48 6.64 -11.96
CA ARG A 225 -13.84 5.48 -12.60
C ARG A 225 -14.06 4.20 -11.80
N ALA A 226 -13.82 4.22 -10.49
CA ALA A 226 -13.92 3.05 -9.61
C ALA A 226 -15.34 2.47 -9.56
N ILE A 227 -16.38 3.30 -9.46
CA ILE A 227 -17.78 2.83 -9.45
C ILE A 227 -18.24 2.29 -10.81
N SER A 228 -17.67 2.79 -11.91
CA SER A 228 -17.93 2.25 -13.24
C SER A 228 -17.23 0.90 -13.43
N TRP A 229 -15.96 0.84 -13.01
CA TRP A 229 -15.07 -0.30 -13.11
C TRP A 229 -15.50 -1.50 -12.25
N ARG A 230 -16.07 -1.24 -11.07
CA ARG A 230 -16.47 -2.21 -10.06
C ARG A 230 -17.12 -3.48 -10.61
N ASP A 231 -18.08 -3.31 -11.52
CA ASP A 231 -18.85 -4.40 -12.13
C ASP A 231 -18.47 -4.66 -13.60
N ARG A 232 -17.62 -3.79 -14.17
CA ARG A 232 -17.32 -3.73 -15.59
C ARG A 232 -15.84 -3.40 -15.77
N PRO A 233 -14.97 -4.38 -16.05
CA PRO A 233 -13.54 -4.16 -16.11
C PRO A 233 -13.18 -3.10 -17.15
N PHE A 234 -12.01 -2.48 -16.97
CA PHE A 234 -11.48 -1.58 -17.98
C PHE A 234 -11.09 -2.36 -19.22
N VAL A 235 -11.31 -1.73 -20.37
CA VAL A 235 -10.77 -2.16 -21.66
C VAL A 235 -9.96 -1.04 -22.28
N ASP A 236 -9.01 -1.45 -23.12
CA ASP A 236 -8.14 -0.52 -23.85
C ASP A 236 -8.96 0.34 -24.83
N SER A 237 -8.45 1.53 -25.15
CA SER A 237 -9.17 2.51 -25.97
C SER A 237 -9.61 1.98 -27.34
N ASP A 238 -8.87 1.02 -27.87
CA ASP A 238 -9.02 0.48 -29.22
C ASP A 238 -9.90 -0.78 -29.23
N ALA A 239 -10.30 -1.27 -28.06
CA ALA A 239 -11.17 -2.41 -27.93
C ALA A 239 -12.60 -2.10 -28.43
N VAL A 240 -13.23 -3.08 -29.08
CA VAL A 240 -14.61 -2.97 -29.56
C VAL A 240 -15.54 -2.71 -28.38
N VAL A 241 -16.30 -1.61 -28.44
CA VAL A 241 -17.27 -1.23 -27.40
C VAL A 241 -18.34 -2.32 -27.32
N ARG A 242 -18.40 -3.01 -26.19
CA ARG A 242 -19.44 -3.99 -25.87
C ARG A 242 -20.15 -3.57 -24.59
N ASP A 243 -21.38 -4.02 -24.42
CA ASP A 243 -22.03 -3.92 -23.12
C ASP A 243 -21.26 -4.73 -22.06
N GLY A 244 -21.05 -4.14 -20.89
CA GLY A 244 -20.38 -4.80 -19.77
C GLY A 244 -18.92 -4.41 -19.52
N VAL A 245 -18.36 -3.46 -20.26
CA VAL A 245 -17.00 -2.94 -20.01
C VAL A 245 -17.00 -1.43 -19.71
N THR A 246 -15.92 -0.96 -19.09
CA THR A 246 -15.68 0.47 -18.84
C THR A 246 -14.55 0.94 -19.75
N ARG A 247 -14.81 1.98 -20.57
CA ARG A 247 -13.79 2.59 -21.40
C ARG A 247 -13.15 3.76 -20.67
N THR A 248 -11.82 3.78 -20.61
CA THR A 248 -11.06 4.98 -20.23
C THR A 248 -10.63 5.69 -21.51
N PHE A 249 -10.80 7.00 -21.54
CA PHE A 249 -10.37 7.81 -22.68
C PHE A 249 -8.85 8.00 -22.66
N PRO A 250 -8.22 8.15 -23.83
CA PRO A 250 -6.79 8.40 -23.88
C PRO A 250 -6.43 9.72 -23.17
N PRO A 251 -5.20 9.85 -22.64
CA PRO A 251 -4.73 11.09 -22.02
C PRO A 251 -4.86 12.28 -22.96
N ALA A 252 -5.04 13.48 -22.40
CA ALA A 252 -4.97 14.72 -23.18
C ALA A 252 -3.62 14.83 -23.90
N PRO A 253 -3.53 15.43 -25.11
CA PRO A 253 -2.29 15.49 -25.89
C PRO A 253 -1.11 16.16 -25.17
N GLU A 254 -1.40 17.04 -24.22
CA GLU A 254 -0.42 17.75 -23.39
C GLU A 254 0.19 16.87 -22.29
N ILE A 255 -0.41 15.70 -22.03
CA ILE A 255 0.00 14.79 -20.98
C ILE A 255 0.81 13.65 -21.61
N GLU A 256 2.13 13.74 -21.49
CA GLU A 256 3.05 12.66 -21.85
C GLU A 256 2.99 11.54 -20.80
N TRP A 257 2.00 10.66 -20.93
CA TRP A 257 1.80 9.51 -20.06
C TRP A 257 1.70 8.23 -20.86
N GLN A 258 2.65 7.31 -20.65
CA GLN A 258 2.59 5.97 -21.20
C GLN A 258 1.52 5.17 -20.43
N VAL A 259 0.39 4.90 -21.06
CA VAL A 259 -0.74 4.16 -20.45
C VAL A 259 -0.37 2.69 -20.28
N VAL A 260 -0.58 2.14 -19.07
CA VAL A 260 -0.54 0.68 -18.86
C VAL A 260 -1.87 0.09 -19.30
N SER A 261 -1.81 -0.71 -20.37
CA SER A 261 -2.97 -1.35 -20.98
C SER A 261 -3.43 -2.56 -20.18
N ALA A 262 -4.74 -2.82 -20.16
CA ALA A 262 -5.33 -4.01 -19.54
C ALA A 262 -4.79 -5.30 -20.18
N SER A 263 -4.43 -5.25 -21.46
CA SER A 263 -3.83 -6.36 -22.20
C SER A 263 -2.36 -6.63 -21.88
N SER A 264 -1.62 -5.62 -21.41
CA SER A 264 -0.18 -5.74 -21.09
C SER A 264 0.09 -6.21 -19.66
N GLU A 265 -0.95 -6.28 -18.83
CA GLU A 265 -0.82 -6.57 -17.41
C GLU A 265 -0.58 -8.06 -17.15
N PHE A 266 0.41 -8.39 -16.32
CA PHE A 266 0.60 -9.77 -15.88
C PHE A 266 -0.49 -10.19 -14.88
N LYS A 267 -0.82 -11.48 -14.88
CA LYS A 267 -1.85 -12.02 -13.99
C LYS A 267 -1.31 -12.05 -12.56
N LEU A 268 -1.99 -11.32 -11.67
CA LEU A 268 -1.74 -11.32 -10.24
C LEU A 268 -3.00 -11.81 -9.51
N GLU A 269 -2.84 -12.78 -8.61
CA GLU A 269 -3.92 -13.17 -7.71
C GLU A 269 -4.02 -12.15 -6.57
N LEU A 270 -5.04 -11.29 -6.65
CA LEU A 270 -5.27 -10.27 -5.65
C LEU A 270 -5.99 -10.83 -4.41
N PRO A 271 -5.62 -10.39 -3.19
CA PRO A 271 -6.41 -10.66 -2.00
C PRO A 271 -7.86 -10.21 -2.15
N GLU A 272 -8.80 -10.86 -1.44
CA GLU A 272 -10.24 -10.59 -1.57
C GLU A 272 -10.59 -9.10 -1.39
N HIS A 273 -9.92 -8.42 -0.46
CA HIS A 273 -10.15 -7.01 -0.15
C HIS A 273 -9.58 -6.04 -1.20
N PHE A 274 -8.76 -6.52 -2.15
CA PHE A 274 -8.27 -5.75 -3.29
C PHE A 274 -9.15 -5.96 -4.52
N LYS A 275 -10.06 -6.94 -4.51
CA LYS A 275 -10.93 -7.21 -5.66
C LYS A 275 -11.81 -6.00 -5.99
N PRO A 276 -12.17 -5.81 -7.29
CA PRO A 276 -12.79 -4.58 -7.77
C PRO A 276 -14.01 -4.12 -6.96
N ARG A 277 -14.92 -5.04 -6.66
CA ARG A 277 -16.11 -4.75 -5.85
C ARG A 277 -15.78 -4.20 -4.47
N ARG A 278 -14.87 -4.86 -3.76
CA ARG A 278 -14.55 -4.52 -2.39
C ARG A 278 -13.69 -3.27 -2.30
N ILE A 279 -12.67 -3.13 -3.15
CA ILE A 279 -11.78 -1.97 -3.09
C ILE A 279 -12.48 -0.67 -3.51
N ALA A 280 -13.36 -0.71 -4.51
CA ALA A 280 -14.18 0.45 -4.89
C ALA A 280 -15.15 0.85 -3.77
N GLN A 281 -15.74 -0.13 -3.06
CA GLN A 281 -16.56 0.13 -1.88
C GLN A 281 -15.75 0.78 -0.77
N LEU A 282 -14.57 0.24 -0.43
CA LEU A 282 -13.70 0.82 0.60
C LEU A 282 -13.25 2.24 0.26
N PHE A 283 -12.97 2.51 -1.03
CA PHE A 283 -12.65 3.87 -1.47
C PHE A 283 -13.85 4.82 -1.34
N LEU A 284 -15.06 4.38 -1.68
CA LEU A 284 -16.28 5.16 -1.44
C LEU A 284 -16.47 5.44 0.06
N ILE A 285 -16.26 4.45 0.92
CA ILE A 285 -16.37 4.59 2.38
C ILE A 285 -15.42 5.69 2.88
N ALA A 286 -14.15 5.64 2.47
CA ALA A 286 -13.17 6.65 2.87
C ALA A 286 -13.51 8.04 2.31
N MET A 287 -13.88 8.13 1.03
CA MET A 287 -14.24 9.39 0.38
C MET A 287 -15.49 10.03 1.00
N TYR A 288 -16.52 9.24 1.29
CA TYR A 288 -17.76 9.73 1.91
C TYR A 288 -17.58 10.06 3.40
N GLY A 289 -16.74 9.31 4.13
CA GLY A 289 -16.39 9.63 5.52
C GLY A 289 -15.54 10.90 5.68
N ALA A 290 -14.79 11.25 4.63
CA ALA A 290 -13.92 12.42 4.60
C ALA A 290 -14.57 13.65 3.95
N TRP A 291 -15.08 13.52 2.73
CA TRP A 291 -15.60 14.63 1.91
C TRP A 291 -16.97 14.28 1.31
N PRO A 292 -17.99 14.03 2.15
CA PRO A 292 -19.32 13.62 1.68
C PRO A 292 -19.95 14.64 0.72
N SER A 293 -19.73 15.94 0.96
CA SER A 293 -20.33 17.00 0.14
C SER A 293 -19.75 17.02 -1.27
N ASN A 294 -18.44 16.78 -1.39
CA ASN A 294 -17.78 16.64 -2.70
C ASN A 294 -18.20 15.34 -3.40
N VAL A 295 -18.32 14.22 -2.68
CA VAL A 295 -18.82 12.96 -3.25
C VAL A 295 -20.21 13.15 -3.86
N ILE A 296 -21.17 13.64 -3.08
CA ILE A 296 -22.55 13.82 -3.54
C ILE A 296 -22.64 14.84 -4.68
N ALA A 297 -21.93 15.97 -4.58
CA ALA A 297 -21.93 16.98 -5.62
C ALA A 297 -21.41 16.43 -6.96
N PHE A 298 -20.32 15.66 -6.92
CA PHE A 298 -19.72 15.06 -8.12
C PHE A 298 -20.61 13.97 -8.73
N VAL A 299 -21.11 13.00 -7.95
CA VAL A 299 -21.89 11.89 -8.52
C VAL A 299 -23.27 12.31 -9.01
N ARG A 300 -23.85 13.36 -8.42
CA ARG A 300 -25.13 13.93 -8.84
C ARG A 300 -25.00 14.60 -10.20
N ASP A 301 -23.98 15.44 -10.36
CA ASP A 301 -23.71 16.13 -11.61
C ASP A 301 -22.19 16.39 -11.78
N PRO A 302 -21.47 15.49 -12.46
CA PRO A 302 -20.01 15.56 -12.54
C PRO A 302 -19.56 16.80 -13.29
N MET A 303 -20.34 17.28 -14.26
CA MET A 303 -19.93 18.34 -15.17
C MET A 303 -19.80 19.72 -14.50
N PRO A 304 -20.84 20.26 -13.84
CA PRO A 304 -20.71 21.48 -13.07
C PRO A 304 -19.72 21.34 -11.92
N TYR A 305 -19.59 20.15 -11.32
CA TYR A 305 -18.61 19.93 -10.26
C TYR A 305 -17.18 20.12 -10.78
N ILE A 306 -16.80 19.42 -11.85
CA ILE A 306 -15.46 19.49 -12.45
C ILE A 306 -15.12 20.92 -12.88
N ARG A 307 -16.07 21.58 -13.57
CA ARG A 307 -15.91 22.99 -14.00
C ARG A 307 -15.78 23.93 -12.81
N GLY A 308 -16.65 23.79 -11.81
CA GLY A 308 -16.63 24.64 -10.61
C GLY A 308 -15.39 24.45 -9.74
N LYS A 309 -14.70 23.32 -9.84
CA LYS A 309 -13.43 23.04 -9.18
C LYS A 309 -12.20 23.36 -10.04
N ASN A 310 -12.39 23.88 -11.26
CA ASN A 310 -11.32 24.22 -12.20
C ASN A 310 -10.36 23.04 -12.46
N VAL A 311 -10.88 21.82 -12.58
CA VAL A 311 -10.05 20.66 -12.87
C VAL A 311 -9.60 20.72 -14.34
N PRO A 312 -8.28 20.67 -14.62
CA PRO A 312 -7.78 20.68 -15.99
C PRO A 312 -8.24 19.44 -16.78
N PRO A 313 -8.31 19.53 -18.12
CA PRO A 313 -8.65 18.37 -18.95
C PRO A 313 -7.57 17.28 -18.79
N VAL A 314 -7.98 16.10 -18.34
CA VAL A 314 -7.09 14.94 -18.17
C VAL A 314 -7.16 13.98 -19.37
N TYR A 315 -8.27 14.00 -20.09
CA TYR A 315 -8.51 13.13 -21.25
C TYR A 315 -8.49 13.94 -22.55
N ALA A 316 -8.26 13.28 -23.68
CA ALA A 316 -8.34 13.88 -25.02
C ALA A 316 -9.77 14.23 -25.47
N VAL A 317 -10.77 14.02 -24.60
CA VAL A 317 -12.17 14.33 -24.86
C VAL A 317 -12.69 15.27 -23.79
N ASP A 318 -13.69 16.08 -24.15
CA ASP A 318 -14.40 16.90 -23.19
C ASP A 318 -15.07 16.04 -22.12
N TRP A 319 -15.12 16.59 -20.90
CA TRP A 319 -15.72 15.92 -19.74
C TRP A 319 -17.17 15.44 -19.99
N GLU A 320 -17.92 16.12 -20.85
CA GLU A 320 -19.31 15.75 -21.22
C GLU A 320 -19.40 14.39 -21.91
N ARG A 321 -18.32 13.96 -22.57
CA ARG A 321 -18.24 12.66 -23.23
C ARG A 321 -17.77 11.54 -22.29
N VAL A 322 -17.25 11.89 -21.12
CA VAL A 322 -16.68 10.91 -20.17
C VAL A 322 -17.79 10.14 -19.46
N TRP A 323 -18.81 10.84 -18.95
CA TRP A 323 -19.98 10.21 -18.33
C TRP A 323 -21.27 10.81 -18.86
N GLN A 324 -22.19 9.92 -19.25
CA GLN A 324 -23.55 10.34 -19.58
C GLN A 324 -24.25 10.88 -18.33
N PRO A 325 -25.15 11.88 -18.46
CA PRO A 325 -25.91 12.41 -17.33
C PRO A 325 -26.63 11.30 -16.56
N GLY A 326 -26.55 11.34 -15.23
CA GLY A 326 -27.18 10.37 -14.33
C GLY A 326 -26.48 9.00 -14.23
N LEU A 327 -25.50 8.68 -15.09
CA LEU A 327 -24.82 7.38 -15.06
C LEU A 327 -24.17 7.09 -13.69
N LEU A 328 -23.44 8.06 -13.14
CA LEU A 328 -22.77 7.89 -11.84
C LEU A 328 -23.79 7.78 -10.71
N ALA A 329 -24.86 8.59 -10.73
CA ALA A 329 -25.94 8.54 -9.76
C ALA A 329 -26.60 7.16 -9.71
N THR A 330 -26.95 6.58 -10.87
CA THR A 330 -27.53 5.23 -10.95
C THR A 330 -26.59 4.15 -10.42
N ARG A 331 -25.27 4.31 -10.61
CA ARG A 331 -24.25 3.33 -10.19
C ARG A 331 -23.96 3.38 -8.69
N ILE A 332 -23.96 4.58 -8.12
CA ILE A 332 -23.65 4.79 -6.70
C ILE A 332 -24.87 4.58 -5.80
N GLU A 333 -26.09 4.79 -6.30
CA GLU A 333 -27.33 4.63 -5.52
C GLU A 333 -27.39 3.33 -4.70
N PRO A 334 -27.17 2.12 -5.28
CA PRO A 334 -27.21 0.89 -4.49
C PRO A 334 -26.09 0.80 -3.45
N MET A 335 -24.97 1.52 -3.62
CA MET A 335 -23.88 1.52 -2.64
C MET A 335 -24.19 2.43 -1.45
N ILE A 336 -24.74 3.61 -1.73
CA ILE A 336 -24.92 4.64 -0.71
C ILE A 336 -26.19 4.40 0.12
N ARG A 337 -27.07 3.49 -0.31
CA ARG A 337 -28.26 3.10 0.46
C ARG A 337 -27.94 2.55 1.85
N GLU A 338 -26.78 1.90 2.00
CA GLU A 338 -26.30 1.35 3.27
C GLU A 338 -25.71 2.44 4.20
N PHE A 339 -25.50 3.66 3.67
CA PHE A 339 -24.82 4.73 4.38
C PHE A 339 -25.80 5.60 5.19
N ARG A 340 -25.37 6.00 6.40
CA ARG A 340 -26.00 7.07 7.18
C ARG A 340 -25.74 8.43 6.54
N LEU A 341 -26.71 9.33 6.68
CA LEU A 341 -26.54 10.72 6.28
C LEU A 341 -25.39 11.37 7.07
N HIS A 342 -24.34 11.77 6.38
CA HIS A 342 -23.20 12.43 7.02
C HIS A 342 -23.57 13.86 7.49
N PRO A 343 -23.33 14.24 8.77
CA PRO A 343 -23.71 15.56 9.30
C PRO A 343 -23.18 16.76 8.50
N SER A 344 -21.95 16.68 7.98
CA SER A 344 -21.36 17.68 7.08
C SER A 344 -22.21 18.06 5.88
N LEU A 345 -23.09 17.19 5.38
CA LEU A 345 -23.99 17.51 4.25
C LEU A 345 -25.02 18.58 4.59
N VAL A 346 -25.32 18.77 5.88
CA VAL A 346 -26.25 19.81 6.36
C VAL A 346 -25.54 21.16 6.47
N VAL A 347 -24.24 21.15 6.78
CA VAL A 347 -23.49 22.35 7.16
C VAL A 347 -22.62 22.88 6.02
N PHE A 348 -22.07 21.99 5.20
CA PHE A 348 -21.07 22.34 4.20
C PHE A 348 -21.59 22.19 2.76
N THR A 349 -21.19 23.15 1.93
CA THR A 349 -21.17 22.97 0.48
C THR A 349 -19.88 22.25 0.07
N SER A 350 -19.83 21.71 -1.16
CA SER A 350 -18.62 21.08 -1.68
C SER A 350 -17.40 22.01 -1.67
N THR A 351 -17.58 23.34 -1.75
CA THR A 351 -16.47 24.31 -1.67
C THR A 351 -16.10 24.65 -0.23
N ALA A 352 -17.09 24.84 0.64
CA ALA A 352 -16.82 25.10 2.07
C ALA A 352 -16.13 23.91 2.74
N GLU A 353 -16.50 22.68 2.38
CA GLU A 353 -15.90 21.45 2.91
C GLU A 353 -14.40 21.34 2.63
N LEU A 354 -13.94 21.77 1.45
CA LEU A 354 -12.51 21.72 1.08
C LEU A 354 -11.69 22.85 1.74
N ALA A 355 -12.34 23.94 2.14
CA ALA A 355 -11.69 25.08 2.78
C ALA A 355 -11.51 24.89 4.30
N ASP A 356 -12.23 23.95 4.92
CA ASP A 356 -12.17 23.72 6.36
C ASP A 356 -11.00 22.82 6.77
N ALA A 357 -9.81 23.42 6.85
CA ALA A 357 -8.61 22.74 7.33
C ALA A 357 -8.70 22.30 8.80
N LYS A 358 -9.43 23.07 9.63
CA LYS A 358 -9.54 22.84 11.09
C LYS A 358 -10.21 21.50 11.42
N ARG A 359 -10.98 20.95 10.48
CA ARG A 359 -11.57 19.61 10.58
C ARG A 359 -10.52 18.52 10.84
N TRP A 360 -9.29 18.71 10.38
CA TRP A 360 -8.24 17.70 10.44
C TRP A 360 -7.30 17.82 11.64
N ASP A 361 -7.32 18.94 12.38
CA ASP A 361 -6.36 19.25 13.46
C ASP A 361 -6.32 18.22 14.61
N ARG A 362 -7.40 17.44 14.78
CA ARG A 362 -7.54 16.43 15.84
C ARG A 362 -7.94 15.05 15.32
N THR A 363 -7.89 14.85 14.00
CA THR A 363 -8.34 13.58 13.41
C THR A 363 -7.19 12.57 13.47
N ASP A 364 -7.31 11.56 14.33
CA ASP A 364 -6.44 10.40 14.31
C ASP A 364 -6.81 9.45 13.14
N ALA A 365 -5.83 8.74 12.59
CA ALA A 365 -6.04 7.82 11.47
C ALA A 365 -7.00 6.67 11.85
N SER A 366 -6.91 6.16 13.08
CA SER A 366 -7.82 5.10 13.54
C SER A 366 -9.25 5.61 13.70
N GLU A 367 -9.41 6.84 14.22
CA GLU A 367 -10.71 7.51 14.36
C GLU A 367 -11.33 7.79 12.99
N PHE A 368 -10.53 8.25 12.02
CA PHE A 368 -10.95 8.45 10.65
C PHE A 368 -11.55 7.17 10.05
N ILE A 369 -10.83 6.04 10.18
CA ILE A 369 -11.25 4.76 9.62
C ILE A 369 -12.52 4.28 10.32
N ALA A 370 -12.56 4.31 11.65
CA ALA A 370 -13.70 3.86 12.44
C ALA A 370 -14.96 4.67 12.11
N ARG A 371 -14.87 6.00 12.06
CA ARG A 371 -15.99 6.89 11.71
C ARG A 371 -16.49 6.62 10.30
N SER A 372 -15.59 6.45 9.34
CA SER A 372 -15.95 6.18 7.95
C SER A 372 -16.69 4.85 7.82
N GLN A 373 -16.22 3.79 8.48
CA GLN A 373 -16.88 2.48 8.49
C GLN A 373 -18.25 2.53 9.20
N ALA A 374 -18.36 3.23 10.33
CA ALA A 374 -19.62 3.38 11.05
C ALA A 374 -20.70 4.09 10.23
N LEU A 375 -20.30 5.03 9.36
CA LEU A 375 -21.22 5.66 8.42
C LEU A 375 -21.74 4.70 7.35
N ALA A 376 -20.94 3.70 6.94
CA ALA A 376 -21.27 2.79 5.86
C ALA A 376 -22.03 1.52 6.29
N ASN A 377 -21.91 1.10 7.55
CA ASN A 377 -22.51 -0.15 8.08
C ASN A 377 -23.69 0.14 9.02
N ALA A 378 -24.60 1.03 8.62
CA ALA A 378 -25.66 1.59 9.47
C ALA A 378 -26.57 0.53 10.13
N GLU A 379 -26.91 -0.54 9.39
CA GLU A 379 -27.86 -1.58 9.78
C GLU A 379 -27.22 -2.75 10.55
N GLN A 380 -25.91 -3.00 10.36
CA GLN A 380 -25.20 -4.09 11.06
C GLN A 380 -24.95 -3.80 12.54
N GLN A 381 -24.87 -2.52 12.93
CA GLN A 381 -24.75 -2.12 14.34
C GLN A 381 -26.07 -2.22 15.10
N GLU A 382 -27.21 -2.06 14.44
CA GLU A 382 -28.53 -2.18 15.09
C GLU A 382 -28.88 -3.64 15.36
N THR A 383 -28.54 -4.56 14.45
CA THR A 383 -28.76 -6.01 14.66
C THR A 383 -27.90 -6.58 15.80
N THR A 384 -26.69 -6.07 16.01
CA THR A 384 -25.87 -6.46 17.17
C THR A 384 -26.37 -5.86 18.48
N ALA A 385 -26.89 -4.62 18.48
CA ALA A 385 -27.43 -3.99 19.69
C ALA A 385 -28.76 -4.61 20.16
N VAL A 386 -29.60 -5.07 19.23
CA VAL A 386 -30.86 -5.77 19.56
C VAL A 386 -30.59 -7.20 20.08
N SER A 387 -29.49 -7.84 19.65
CA SER A 387 -29.09 -9.17 20.14
C SER A 387 -28.60 -9.20 21.59
N PHE A 388 -28.16 -8.07 22.16
CA PHE A 388 -27.72 -7.99 23.56
C PHE A 388 -28.86 -7.84 24.57
N LEU A 389 -30.10 -7.66 24.12
CA LEU A 389 -31.25 -7.46 25.00
C LEU A 389 -32.16 -8.69 25.14
N ASP A 390 -31.88 -9.80 24.45
CA ASP A 390 -32.75 -10.98 24.41
C ASP A 390 -32.10 -12.31 24.83
N GLU A 391 -30.91 -12.30 25.45
CA GLU A 391 -30.29 -13.54 26.00
C GLU A 391 -30.37 -13.57 27.53
N ASP A 392 -31.58 -13.77 28.05
CA ASP A 392 -31.82 -14.40 29.35
C ASP A 392 -33.02 -15.34 29.19
N GLU A 393 -32.79 -16.50 28.55
CA GLU A 393 -33.38 -17.78 28.97
C GLU A 393 -32.74 -18.92 28.19
N GLY A 394 -32.15 -19.86 28.93
CA GLY A 394 -31.35 -20.93 28.39
C GLY A 394 -32.14 -21.91 27.52
N ASN A 395 -31.48 -22.38 26.46
CA ASN A 395 -31.52 -23.80 26.16
C ASN A 395 -30.30 -24.23 25.34
N SER A 396 -29.55 -25.16 25.93
CA SER A 396 -28.56 -26.00 25.29
C SER A 396 -29.15 -26.72 24.08
N ILE A 397 -28.58 -26.52 22.89
CA ILE A 397 -28.86 -27.37 21.72
C ILE A 397 -27.57 -28.01 21.23
N GLU A 398 -27.67 -29.33 21.11
CA GLU A 398 -26.65 -30.32 20.79
C GLU A 398 -25.97 -30.08 19.44
N ILE A 399 -24.64 -30.26 19.44
CA ILE A 399 -23.80 -30.29 18.25
C ILE A 399 -24.14 -31.55 17.45
N THR A 400 -25.01 -31.41 16.45
CA THR A 400 -25.23 -32.45 15.45
C THR A 400 -24.31 -32.20 14.26
N ASN A 401 -23.40 -33.15 14.04
CA ASN A 401 -22.50 -33.26 12.90
C ASN A 401 -23.21 -33.03 11.56
N GLN A 402 -22.93 -31.91 10.90
CA GLN A 402 -23.10 -31.78 9.45
C GLN A 402 -21.72 -31.71 8.77
N LYS A 403 -21.24 -32.90 8.40
CA LYS A 403 -20.25 -33.06 7.32
C LYS A 403 -20.92 -32.67 6.00
N ASN A 404 -20.60 -31.49 5.49
CA ASN A 404 -20.39 -31.14 4.07
C ASN A 404 -20.44 -29.61 3.90
N LEU A 405 -19.39 -28.92 4.34
CA LEU A 405 -19.07 -27.57 3.87
C LEU A 405 -17.67 -27.65 3.23
N PRO A 406 -17.43 -27.04 2.05
CA PRO A 406 -16.12 -27.12 1.42
C PRO A 406 -15.08 -26.52 2.36
N SER A 407 -14.11 -27.33 2.76
CA SER A 407 -13.06 -27.02 3.73
C SER A 407 -12.39 -25.67 3.48
N GLY A 408 -12.21 -25.29 2.21
CA GLY A 408 -11.63 -23.99 1.84
C GLY A 408 -12.50 -22.78 2.19
N ARG A 409 -13.82 -22.91 2.39
CA ARG A 409 -14.68 -21.78 2.78
C ARG A 409 -14.57 -21.47 4.27
N LEU A 410 -14.46 -22.51 5.10
CA LEU A 410 -14.23 -22.38 6.54
C LEU A 410 -12.81 -21.92 6.86
N GLU A 411 -11.79 -22.37 6.11
CA GLU A 411 -10.43 -21.83 6.20
C GLU A 411 -10.38 -20.35 5.80
N ARG A 412 -11.02 -19.97 4.69
CA ARG A 412 -11.15 -18.57 4.26
C ARG A 412 -11.84 -17.71 5.30
N GLU A 413 -12.92 -18.22 5.89
CA GLU A 413 -13.65 -17.53 6.96
C GLU A 413 -12.81 -17.44 8.23
N ASN A 414 -12.03 -18.47 8.57
CA ASN A 414 -11.10 -18.44 9.71
C ASN A 414 -9.96 -17.44 9.50
N ASP A 415 -9.40 -17.35 8.29
CA ASP A 415 -8.32 -16.42 7.98
C ASP A 415 -8.84 -14.98 7.89
N LEU A 416 -10.06 -14.79 7.39
CA LEU A 416 -10.75 -13.52 7.43
C LEU A 416 -11.04 -13.11 8.87
N LEU A 417 -11.56 -14.02 9.70
CA LEU A 417 -11.77 -13.80 11.13
C LEU A 417 -10.44 -13.59 11.88
N ARG A 418 -9.33 -14.19 11.46
CA ARG A 418 -8.00 -13.94 12.04
C ARG A 418 -7.44 -12.58 11.66
N LEU A 419 -7.62 -12.14 10.41
CA LEU A 419 -7.19 -10.82 9.95
C LEU A 419 -8.09 -9.71 10.49
N GLU A 420 -9.39 -9.95 10.55
CA GLU A 420 -10.37 -9.10 11.24
C GLU A 420 -10.09 -9.11 12.74
N ALA A 421 -9.79 -10.24 13.38
CA ALA A 421 -9.35 -10.27 14.77
C ALA A 421 -8.00 -9.56 14.97
N LYS A 422 -7.10 -9.51 13.98
CA LYS A 422 -5.86 -8.72 14.04
C LYS A 422 -6.15 -7.23 13.88
N PHE A 423 -6.99 -6.82 12.93
CA PHE A 423 -7.42 -5.44 12.76
C PHE A 423 -8.23 -4.96 13.97
N THR A 424 -9.22 -5.74 14.39
CA THR A 424 -10.02 -5.52 15.60
C THR A 424 -9.17 -5.62 16.86
N ASN A 425 -8.13 -6.46 16.95
CA ASN A 425 -7.18 -6.39 18.07
C ASN A 425 -6.32 -5.14 18.03
N ARG A 426 -5.87 -4.67 16.85
CA ARG A 426 -5.15 -3.39 16.72
C ARG A 426 -6.05 -2.24 17.18
N VAL A 427 -7.28 -2.19 16.67
CA VAL A 427 -8.30 -1.20 17.05
C VAL A 427 -8.69 -1.33 18.53
N ARG A 428 -8.88 -2.54 19.07
CA ARG A 428 -9.23 -2.80 20.47
C ARG A 428 -8.08 -2.45 21.42
N LYS A 429 -6.83 -2.75 21.06
CA LYS A 429 -5.64 -2.29 21.82
C LYS A 429 -5.56 -0.76 21.82
N GLN A 430 -5.91 -0.10 20.72
CA GLN A 430 -6.01 1.36 20.65
C GLN A 430 -7.11 1.92 21.56
N TYR A 431 -8.29 1.29 21.60
CA TYR A 431 -9.38 1.67 22.51
C TYR A 431 -9.02 1.47 23.98
N LEU A 432 -8.46 0.32 24.35
CA LEU A 432 -8.03 0.03 25.73
C LEU A 432 -6.90 0.98 26.19
N HIS A 433 -5.98 1.35 25.30
CA HIS A 433 -4.96 2.34 25.61
C HIS A 433 -5.55 3.74 25.86
N ARG A 434 -6.63 4.11 25.14
CA ARG A 434 -7.34 5.38 25.34
C ARG A 434 -8.07 5.42 26.69
N GLU A 435 -8.73 4.33 27.10
CA GLU A 435 -9.38 4.23 28.41
C GLU A 435 -8.37 4.28 29.57
N LEU A 436 -7.20 3.63 29.42
CA LEU A 436 -6.11 3.69 30.40
C LEU A 436 -5.51 5.11 30.53
N LYS A 437 -5.44 5.90 29.45
CA LYS A 437 -5.01 7.31 29.53
C LYS A 437 -6.05 8.20 30.21
N VAL A 438 -7.35 7.93 30.01
CA VAL A 438 -8.44 8.67 30.68
C VAL A 438 -8.50 8.33 32.17
N SER A 439 -8.22 7.09 32.56
CA SER A 439 -8.18 6.70 33.98
C SER A 439 -6.95 7.24 34.72
N VAL A 440 -5.79 7.33 34.06
CA VAL A 440 -4.55 7.89 34.64
C VAL A 440 -4.58 9.42 34.71
N ALA A 441 -5.31 10.10 33.82
CA ALA A 441 -5.53 11.55 33.89
C ALA A 441 -6.61 11.97 34.91
N GLY A 442 -7.39 11.01 35.42
CA GLY A 442 -8.48 11.24 36.39
C GLY A 442 -8.08 11.18 37.87
N THR A 443 -6.86 10.75 38.19
CA THR A 443 -6.36 10.68 39.58
C THR A 443 -5.55 11.92 39.93
N ILE A 444 -6.26 13.02 40.21
CA ILE A 444 -5.70 14.16 40.94
C ILE A 444 -5.76 13.81 42.44
N PRO A 445 -4.63 13.78 43.18
CA PRO A 445 -4.68 13.57 44.62
C PRO A 445 -5.18 14.83 45.31
N TYR A 446 -6.14 14.67 46.23
CA TYR A 446 -6.41 15.64 47.29
C TYR A 446 -5.30 15.63 48.34
#